data_AF-J3QLQ6-F1
#
_entry.id   AF-J3QLQ6-F1
#
_cell.length_a   1.000
_cell.length_b   1.000
_cell.length_c   1.000
_cell.angle_alpha   90.00
_cell.angle_beta   90.00
_cell.angle_gamma   90.00
#
_symmetry.space_group_name_H-M   'P 1'
#
loop_
_entity.id
_entity.type
_entity.pdbx_description
1 polymer ?
#
loop_
_entity_poly.entity_id
_entity_poly.type
_entity_poly.pdbx_seq_one_letter_code
_entity_poly.pdbx_strand_id
1 'polypeptide(L)'
;MAALEEEFTLSSVVLSAGPEGLLGVEQSDKTDQFLVTDSGRTVILYKRFGRTRWFTPVIPELREAQVSDQKPLGSWSVKQGQIITCPAVCNFQTGEYVVVHDNKVLRIWNNEDVNLDKVFKATLSAEVYRILSVQGTEPLVLFKEGAVRGLEALLADPQQKIETVISDEEVIKWTKFFVVFRHPVLIFI
;
A
#
# COMPACT_ATOMS: atom_id res chain seq x y z
N MET A 1 7.53 10.07 -25.80
CA MET A 1 7.79 10.50 -24.41
C MET A 1 7.57 9.28 -23.53
N ALA A 2 8.61 8.48 -23.31
CA ALA A 2 8.53 7.30 -22.47
C ALA A 2 8.85 7.72 -21.04
N ALA A 3 7.84 7.73 -20.17
CA ALA A 3 8.05 7.80 -18.72
C ALA A 3 8.48 6.41 -18.28
N LEU A 4 9.74 6.27 -17.90
CA LEU A 4 10.29 5.05 -17.33
C LEU A 4 9.79 5.03 -15.88
N GLU A 5 8.82 4.17 -15.57
CA GLU A 5 8.38 3.96 -14.19
C GLU A 5 9.61 3.50 -13.39
N GLU A 6 10.07 4.32 -12.44
CA GLU A 6 11.20 3.98 -11.58
C GLU A 6 10.80 2.79 -10.71
N GLU A 7 11.32 1.62 -11.07
CA GLU A 7 11.16 0.39 -10.31
C GLU A 7 11.94 0.52 -8.98
N PHE A 8 11.24 0.43 -7.85
CA PHE A 8 11.85 0.57 -6.52
C PHE A 8 12.72 -0.65 -6.20
N THR A 9 14.03 -0.57 -6.44
CA THR A 9 14.99 -1.58 -5.95
C THR A 9 15.30 -1.33 -4.48
N LEU A 10 14.66 -2.08 -3.57
CA LEU A 10 15.02 -2.11 -2.15
C LEU A 10 16.20 -3.09 -1.94
N SER A 11 17.37 -2.58 -1.56
CA SER A 11 18.46 -3.45 -1.07
C SER A 11 18.41 -3.54 0.46
N SER A 12 18.25 -4.77 0.96
CA SER A 12 18.39 -5.21 2.35
C SER A 12 17.77 -4.29 3.42
N VAL A 13 16.43 -4.23 3.46
CA VAL A 13 15.77 -3.89 4.71
C VAL A 13 16.01 -5.07 5.66
N VAL A 14 16.65 -4.84 6.80
CA VAL A 14 16.66 -5.81 7.91
C VAL A 14 15.24 -5.81 8.50
N LEU A 15 14.32 -6.43 7.77
CA LEU A 15 13.03 -6.85 8.29
C LEU A 15 13.33 -7.96 9.28
N SER A 16 12.78 -7.87 10.48
CA SER A 16 12.78 -8.98 11.42
C SER A 16 12.16 -10.18 10.69
N ALA A 17 12.99 -11.13 10.28
CA ALA A 17 12.58 -12.34 9.57
C ALA A 17 11.73 -13.21 10.50
N GLY A 18 10.44 -12.86 10.61
CA GLY A 18 9.39 -13.79 10.97
C GLY A 18 9.11 -14.73 9.80
N PRO A 19 8.47 -15.88 10.04
CA PRO A 19 8.22 -16.90 9.02
C PRO A 19 7.30 -16.46 7.86
N GLU A 20 6.72 -15.26 7.94
CA GLU A 20 5.95 -14.66 6.84
C GLU A 20 6.70 -13.41 6.35
N GLY A 21 6.75 -13.18 5.04
CA GLY A 21 7.63 -12.16 4.43
C GLY A 21 7.03 -10.75 4.38
N LEU A 22 7.53 -9.91 3.48
CA LEU A 22 6.92 -8.62 3.13
C LEU A 22 5.56 -8.83 2.44
N LEU A 23 4.50 -8.11 2.86
CA LEU A 23 3.21 -8.11 2.13
C LEU A 23 3.25 -7.22 0.88
N GLY A 24 3.89 -6.06 0.98
CA GLY A 24 4.07 -5.17 -0.16
C GLY A 24 4.75 -3.86 0.19
N VAL A 25 5.18 -3.18 -0.87
CA VAL A 25 5.73 -1.81 -0.82
C VAL A 25 4.88 -0.97 -1.76
N GLU A 26 4.29 0.09 -1.23
CA GLU A 26 3.35 0.95 -1.96
C GLU A 26 3.81 2.41 -1.87
N GLN A 27 3.49 3.21 -2.89
CA GLN A 27 3.89 4.62 -2.92
C GLN A 27 3.04 5.45 -1.94
N SER A 28 3.65 6.47 -1.31
CA SER A 28 2.93 7.50 -0.55
C SER A 28 2.52 8.68 -1.44
N ASP A 29 1.73 9.60 -0.88
CA ASP A 29 1.43 10.93 -1.43
C ASP A 29 2.67 11.73 -1.90
N LYS A 30 3.85 11.45 -1.33
CA LYS A 30 5.12 12.10 -1.66
C LYS A 30 6.04 11.18 -2.44
N THR A 31 6.70 11.73 -3.46
CA THR A 31 7.61 10.99 -4.35
C THR A 31 8.83 10.41 -3.64
N ASP A 32 9.19 10.96 -2.48
CA ASP A 32 10.32 10.49 -1.66
C ASP A 32 9.88 9.56 -0.52
N GLN A 33 8.61 9.12 -0.51
CA GLN A 33 8.06 8.28 0.55
C GLN A 33 7.36 7.04 0.03
N PHE A 34 7.46 5.97 0.81
CA PHE A 34 6.85 4.68 0.51
C PHE A 34 6.39 3.99 1.79
N LEU A 35 5.29 3.27 1.68
CA LEU A 35 4.74 2.42 2.72
C LEU A 35 5.30 1.01 2.56
N VAL A 36 5.79 0.46 3.65
CA VAL A 36 6.23 -0.93 3.75
C VAL A 36 5.24 -1.63 4.66
N THR A 37 4.53 -2.62 4.12
CA THR A 37 3.66 -3.49 4.91
C THR A 37 4.38 -4.80 5.16
N ASP A 38 4.75 -5.05 6.41
CA ASP A 38 5.34 -6.30 6.85
C ASP A 38 4.26 -7.37 7.02
N SER A 39 4.62 -8.65 6.97
CA SER A 39 3.65 -9.73 7.18
C SER A 39 2.98 -9.60 8.54
N GLY A 40 1.68 -9.38 8.46
CA GLY A 40 0.79 -9.64 9.54
C GLY A 40 0.49 -8.44 10.41
N ARG A 41 1.40 -7.53 10.76
CA ARG A 41 1.02 -6.54 11.81
C ARG A 41 1.41 -5.10 11.64
N THR A 42 2.41 -4.78 10.84
CA THR A 42 2.98 -3.43 10.89
C THR A 42 3.06 -2.80 9.50
N VAL A 43 2.65 -1.53 9.45
CA VAL A 43 2.86 -0.63 8.32
C VAL A 43 3.88 0.41 8.74
N ILE A 44 4.93 0.61 7.95
CA ILE A 44 5.99 1.60 8.21
C ILE A 44 6.06 2.55 7.02
N LEU A 45 5.99 3.85 7.28
CA LEU A 45 6.26 4.87 6.28
C LEU A 45 7.74 5.22 6.31
N TYR A 46 8.40 5.10 5.17
CA TYR A 46 9.79 5.49 5.00
C TYR A 46 9.92 6.73 4.13
N LYS A 47 10.92 7.55 4.45
CA LYS A 47 11.45 8.58 3.56
C LYS A 47 12.76 8.12 2.95
N ARG A 48 12.86 8.21 1.63
CA ARG A 48 14.12 8.11 0.88
C ARG A 48 14.76 9.48 0.82
N PHE A 49 15.94 9.65 1.39
CA PHE A 49 16.71 10.85 1.11
C PHE A 49 17.31 10.74 -0.30
N GLY A 50 16.88 11.61 -1.21
CA GLY A 50 17.62 11.85 -2.43
C GLY A 50 18.96 12.47 -2.08
N ARG A 51 20.08 11.90 -2.56
CA ARG A 51 21.41 12.51 -2.45
C ARG A 51 21.40 13.89 -3.14
N THR A 52 21.08 14.92 -2.37
CA THR A 52 21.19 16.33 -2.80
C THR A 52 21.71 17.19 -1.65
N ARG A 53 22.91 16.84 -1.17
CA ARG A 53 23.94 17.77 -0.65
C ARG A 53 25.04 16.98 0.06
N TRP A 54 26.11 16.68 -0.66
CA TRP A 54 27.46 16.66 -0.10
C TRP A 54 28.42 17.16 -1.19
N PHE A 55 29.40 17.96 -0.78
CA PHE A 55 30.38 18.70 -1.57
C PHE A 55 30.93 17.92 -2.79
N THR A 56 31.22 18.65 -3.87
CA THR A 56 32.00 18.17 -5.02
C THR A 56 33.24 17.39 -4.56
N PRO A 57 33.35 16.08 -4.81
CA PRO A 57 34.60 15.39 -4.64
C PRO A 57 35.39 15.52 -5.95
N VAL A 58 36.59 16.07 -5.82
CA VAL A 58 37.68 15.82 -6.76
C VAL A 58 37.97 14.31 -6.69
N ILE A 59 38.06 13.64 -7.85
CA ILE A 59 38.39 12.20 -8.09
C ILE A 59 37.19 11.31 -8.48
N PRO A 60 37.12 10.83 -9.74
CA PRO A 60 35.98 10.10 -10.29
C PRO A 60 36.17 8.57 -10.36
N GLU A 61 36.67 7.91 -9.30
CA GLU A 61 36.87 6.45 -9.32
C GLU A 61 36.64 5.83 -7.95
N LEU A 62 35.37 5.47 -7.69
CA LEU A 62 34.83 4.51 -6.70
C LEU A 62 33.37 4.89 -6.44
N ARG A 63 32.45 4.36 -7.27
CA ARG A 63 31.00 4.49 -7.04
C ARG A 63 30.46 3.20 -6.44
N GLU A 64 30.64 3.02 -5.14
CA GLU A 64 29.75 2.16 -4.35
C GLU A 64 28.77 3.08 -3.62
N ALA A 65 27.53 3.12 -4.08
CA ALA A 65 26.48 3.85 -3.39
C ALA A 65 26.01 3.01 -2.19
N GLN A 66 26.56 3.26 -1.01
CA GLN A 66 26.01 2.72 0.24
C GLN A 66 24.59 3.26 0.46
N VAL A 67 23.64 2.33 0.56
CA VAL A 67 22.20 2.53 0.74
C VAL A 67 21.89 2.74 2.23
N SER A 68 22.28 3.90 2.78
CA SER A 68 22.06 4.27 4.20
C SER A 68 20.97 5.33 4.42
N ASP A 69 20.25 5.72 3.37
CA ASP A 69 19.45 6.96 3.31
C ASP A 69 17.94 6.76 3.55
N GLN A 70 17.51 5.67 4.19
CA GLN A 70 16.09 5.43 4.50
C GLN A 70 15.80 5.76 5.97
N LYS A 71 14.87 6.68 6.22
CA LYS A 71 14.42 7.02 7.59
C LYS A 71 12.96 6.66 7.79
N PRO A 72 12.61 5.83 8.79
CA PRO A 72 11.23 5.63 9.16
C PRO A 72 10.65 6.95 9.70
N LEU A 73 9.52 7.36 9.13
CA LEU A 73 8.76 8.54 9.54
C LEU A 73 7.65 8.18 10.53
N GLY A 74 7.07 6.99 10.39
CA GLY A 74 6.01 6.48 11.25
C GLY A 74 5.90 4.96 11.15
N SER A 75 5.40 4.34 12.21
CA SER A 75 5.17 2.90 12.29
C SER A 75 3.86 2.65 13.03
N TRP A 76 2.99 1.85 12.41
CA TRP A 76 1.64 1.61 12.87
C TRP A 76 1.37 0.11 12.89
N SER A 77 0.94 -0.41 14.03
CA SER A 77 0.67 -1.83 14.18
C SER A 77 -0.78 -2.10 14.60
N VAL A 78 -1.37 -3.16 14.07
CA VAL A 78 -2.69 -3.67 14.52
C VAL A 78 -2.54 -4.41 15.85
N LYS A 79 -3.65 -4.65 16.58
CA LYS A 79 -3.61 -5.36 17.87
C LYS A 79 -3.03 -6.75 17.74
N GLN A 80 -2.51 -7.26 18.85
CA GLN A 80 -2.17 -8.66 18.97
C GLN A 80 -3.40 -9.53 18.63
N GLY A 81 -3.19 -10.51 17.75
CA GLY A 81 -4.24 -11.40 17.25
C GLY A 81 -4.90 -10.93 15.94
N GLN A 82 -4.73 -9.67 15.55
CA GLN A 82 -5.14 -9.18 14.23
C GLN A 82 -4.02 -9.41 13.21
N ILE A 83 -4.42 -9.58 11.94
CA ILE A 83 -3.51 -9.82 10.83
C ILE A 83 -3.85 -8.87 9.67
N ILE A 84 -2.89 -8.07 9.21
CA ILE A 84 -2.96 -7.32 7.96
C ILE A 84 -2.92 -8.33 6.81
N THR A 85 -3.93 -8.30 5.94
CA THR A 85 -4.13 -9.33 4.91
C THR A 85 -3.77 -8.86 3.49
N CYS A 86 -3.59 -7.56 3.29
CA CYS A 86 -3.10 -6.99 2.03
C CYS A 86 -2.21 -5.76 2.29
N PRO A 87 -1.39 -5.33 1.32
CA PRO A 87 -0.59 -4.12 1.44
C PRO A 87 -1.44 -2.89 1.79
N ALA A 88 -0.92 -2.05 2.68
CA ALA A 88 -1.48 -0.73 2.92
C ALA A 88 -1.16 0.21 1.75
N VAL A 89 -2.12 1.04 1.36
CA VAL A 89 -1.97 1.99 0.26
C VAL A 89 -2.23 3.43 0.71
N CYS A 90 -1.72 4.40 -0.03
CA CYS A 90 -2.08 5.80 0.16
C CYS A 90 -3.31 6.16 -0.68
N ASN A 91 -4.25 6.90 -0.09
CA ASN A 91 -5.25 7.64 -0.84
C ASN A 91 -4.63 8.97 -1.30
N PHE A 92 -4.26 9.06 -2.58
CA PHE A 92 -3.63 10.25 -3.15
C PHE A 92 -4.54 11.49 -3.18
N GLN A 93 -5.85 11.32 -3.00
CA GLN A 93 -6.80 12.44 -2.98
C GLN A 93 -6.85 13.11 -1.61
N THR A 94 -6.79 12.32 -0.52
CA THR A 94 -6.91 12.81 0.85
C THR A 94 -5.57 12.90 1.58
N GLY A 95 -4.55 12.17 1.12
CA GLY A 95 -3.26 12.01 1.82
C GLY A 95 -3.30 11.02 2.99
N GLU A 96 -4.41 10.32 3.16
CA GLU A 96 -4.58 9.29 4.18
C GLU A 96 -4.05 7.94 3.70
N TYR A 97 -3.90 7.00 4.62
CA TYR A 97 -3.50 5.64 4.36
C TYR A 97 -4.63 4.68 4.68
N VAL A 98 -4.70 3.59 3.92
CA VAL A 98 -5.76 2.61 4.00
C VAL A 98 -5.16 1.22 4.12
N VAL A 99 -5.67 0.43 5.05
CA VAL A 99 -5.24 -0.97 5.24
C VAL A 99 -6.44 -1.84 5.56
N VAL A 100 -6.36 -3.12 5.18
CA VAL A 100 -7.31 -4.14 5.61
C VAL A 100 -6.62 -5.14 6.52
N HIS A 101 -7.28 -5.41 7.64
CA HIS A 101 -6.94 -6.51 8.52
C HIS A 101 -8.10 -7.49 8.65
N ASP A 102 -7.77 -8.73 9.04
CA ASP A 102 -8.69 -9.84 9.23
C ASP A 102 -9.61 -10.05 8.00
N ASN A 103 -9.05 -9.88 6.80
CA ASN A 103 -9.66 -10.00 5.47
C ASN A 103 -10.78 -9.01 5.13
N LYS A 104 -11.40 -8.31 6.08
CA LYS A 104 -12.61 -7.49 5.80
C LYS A 104 -12.72 -6.22 6.62
N VAL A 105 -11.79 -5.94 7.52
CA VAL A 105 -11.85 -4.77 8.38
C VAL A 105 -10.91 -3.71 7.84
N LEU A 106 -11.49 -2.63 7.33
CA LEU A 106 -10.80 -1.49 6.78
C LEU A 106 -10.47 -0.48 7.89
N ARG A 107 -9.26 0.07 7.84
CA ARG A 107 -8.83 1.20 8.67
C ARG A 107 -8.27 2.31 7.80
N ILE A 108 -8.58 3.56 8.18
CA ILE A 108 -8.05 4.77 7.54
C ILE A 108 -7.38 5.64 8.60
N TRP A 109 -6.15 6.07 8.33
CA TRP A 109 -5.37 6.91 9.23
C TRP A 109 -4.46 7.86 8.46
N ASN A 110 -3.84 8.81 9.15
CA ASN A 110 -2.86 9.73 8.59
C ASN A 110 -1.57 9.75 9.44
N ASN A 111 -0.64 10.66 9.10
CA ASN A 111 0.65 10.76 9.79
C ASN A 111 0.57 11.27 11.23
N GLU A 112 -0.53 11.91 11.63
CA GLU A 112 -0.74 12.47 12.97
C GLU A 112 -1.30 11.40 13.93
N ASP A 113 -1.91 10.35 13.40
CA ASP A 113 -2.44 9.24 14.18
C ASP A 113 -1.32 8.42 14.82
N VAL A 114 -1.40 8.19 16.12
CA VAL A 114 -0.39 7.43 16.87
C VAL A 114 -0.73 5.94 16.96
N ASN A 115 -2.01 5.59 16.93
CA ASN A 115 -2.45 4.21 17.15
C ASN A 115 -3.62 3.85 16.23
N LEU A 116 -3.45 2.81 15.41
CA LEU A 116 -4.48 2.30 14.50
C LEU A 116 -5.79 1.95 15.19
N ASP A 117 -5.77 1.61 16.48
CA ASP A 117 -6.98 1.21 17.20
C ASP A 117 -8.02 2.29 17.41
N LYS A 118 -7.59 3.54 17.35
CA LYS A 118 -8.43 4.71 17.58
C LYS A 118 -8.85 5.40 16.29
N VAL A 119 -8.29 4.97 15.16
CA VAL A 119 -8.57 5.55 13.86
C VAL A 119 -9.90 5.02 13.32
N PHE A 120 -10.33 5.57 12.19
CA PHE A 120 -11.53 5.11 11.53
C PHE A 120 -11.49 3.61 11.25
N LYS A 121 -12.61 2.93 11.46
CA LYS A 121 -12.76 1.49 11.27
C LYS A 121 -14.12 1.18 10.64
N ALA A 122 -14.11 0.42 9.56
CA ALA A 122 -15.30 -0.13 8.94
C ALA A 122 -15.14 -1.64 8.70
N THR A 123 -16.17 -2.41 8.98
CA THR A 123 -16.21 -3.83 8.61
C THR A 123 -16.97 -3.93 7.29
N LEU A 124 -16.37 -4.56 6.29
CA LEU A 124 -16.97 -4.80 4.99
C LEU A 124 -17.82 -6.09 5.01
N SER A 125 -18.77 -6.19 4.10
CA SER A 125 -19.67 -7.36 3.97
C SER A 125 -18.99 -8.59 3.35
N ALA A 126 -17.92 -8.41 2.58
CA ALA A 126 -17.18 -9.48 1.91
C ALA A 126 -15.65 -9.37 2.15
N GLU A 127 -14.93 -10.45 1.85
CA GLU A 127 -13.47 -10.50 2.02
C GLU A 127 -12.74 -9.75 0.90
N VAL A 128 -11.79 -8.92 1.30
CA VAL A 128 -10.92 -8.13 0.43
C VAL A 128 -9.74 -8.99 -0.02
N TYR A 129 -9.47 -8.94 -1.32
CA TYR A 129 -8.24 -9.47 -1.91
C TYR A 129 -7.12 -8.44 -1.82
N ARG A 130 -7.34 -7.22 -2.34
CA ARG A 130 -6.34 -6.15 -2.35
C ARG A 130 -6.99 -4.77 -2.47
N ILE A 131 -6.37 -3.76 -1.85
CA ILE A 131 -6.64 -2.35 -2.13
C ILE A 131 -5.64 -1.87 -3.17
N LEU A 132 -6.13 -1.17 -4.19
CA LEU A 132 -5.35 -0.69 -5.31
C LEU A 132 -5.47 0.83 -5.36
N SER A 133 -4.34 1.51 -5.47
CA SER A 133 -4.30 2.97 -5.53
C SER A 133 -3.37 3.43 -6.64
N VAL A 134 -3.80 4.43 -7.39
CA VAL A 134 -3.02 5.10 -8.44
C VAL A 134 -3.23 6.61 -8.27
N GLN A 135 -2.20 7.39 -8.57
CA GLN A 135 -2.27 8.84 -8.48
C GLN A 135 -3.41 9.41 -9.33
N GLY A 136 -4.18 10.33 -8.74
CA GLY A 136 -5.27 11.03 -9.43
C GLY A 136 -6.61 10.29 -9.47
N THR A 137 -6.72 9.12 -8.83
CA THR A 137 -7.99 8.39 -8.67
C THR A 137 -8.26 8.08 -7.21
N GLU A 138 -9.52 7.79 -6.86
CA GLU A 138 -9.82 7.18 -5.57
C GLU A 138 -9.23 5.75 -5.50
N PRO A 139 -8.88 5.23 -4.31
CA PRO A 139 -8.52 3.83 -4.16
C PRO A 139 -9.69 2.90 -4.51
N LEU A 140 -9.37 1.78 -5.14
CA LEU A 140 -10.32 0.70 -5.42
C LEU A 140 -10.07 -0.49 -4.50
N VAL A 141 -11.15 -1.10 -4.04
CA VAL A 141 -11.11 -2.33 -3.24
C VAL A 141 -11.56 -3.48 -4.13
N LEU A 142 -10.65 -4.41 -4.38
CA LEU A 142 -10.91 -5.68 -5.07
C LEU A 142 -11.20 -6.76 -4.04
N PHE A 143 -12.38 -7.36 -4.14
CA PHE A 143 -12.82 -8.46 -3.27
C PHE A 143 -12.31 -9.81 -3.80
N LYS A 144 -12.21 -10.81 -2.92
CA LYS A 144 -11.75 -12.16 -3.29
C LYS A 144 -12.63 -12.81 -4.36
N GLU A 145 -13.90 -12.44 -4.39
CA GLU A 145 -14.89 -12.90 -5.37
C GLU A 145 -14.92 -12.04 -6.66
N GLY A 146 -13.90 -11.20 -6.88
CA GLY A 146 -13.70 -10.46 -8.14
C GLY A 146 -14.48 -9.15 -8.27
N ALA A 147 -15.43 -8.86 -7.39
CA ALA A 147 -16.09 -7.55 -7.36
C ALA A 147 -15.10 -6.43 -7.03
N VAL A 148 -15.36 -5.25 -7.58
CA VAL A 148 -14.57 -4.04 -7.38
C VAL A 148 -15.51 -2.92 -6.92
N ARG A 149 -15.10 -2.17 -5.89
CA ARG A 149 -15.81 -0.99 -5.43
C ARG A 149 -14.83 0.16 -5.15
N GLY A 150 -15.27 1.39 -5.38
CA GLY A 150 -14.54 2.57 -4.93
C GLY A 150 -14.57 2.68 -3.41
N LEU A 151 -13.48 3.21 -2.83
CA LEU A 151 -13.37 3.34 -1.39
C LEU A 151 -14.50 4.21 -0.81
N GLU A 152 -14.82 5.34 -1.44
CA GLU A 152 -15.84 6.27 -0.93
C GLU A 152 -17.23 5.62 -0.85
N ALA A 153 -17.58 4.81 -1.85
CA ALA A 153 -18.84 4.07 -1.85
C ALA A 153 -18.89 3.04 -0.70
N LEU A 154 -17.77 2.39 -0.38
CA LEU A 154 -17.68 1.47 0.75
C LEU A 154 -17.71 2.18 2.10
N LEU A 155 -17.20 3.40 2.19
CA LEU A 155 -17.29 4.20 3.42
C LEU A 155 -18.71 4.69 3.68
N ALA A 156 -19.45 5.03 2.62
CA ALA A 156 -20.85 5.44 2.72
C ALA A 156 -21.78 4.28 3.13
N ASP A 157 -21.56 3.08 2.61
CA ASP A 157 -22.28 1.86 3.01
C ASP A 157 -21.34 0.64 3.08
N PRO A 158 -20.69 0.39 4.24
CA PRO A 158 -19.75 -0.72 4.41
C PRO A 158 -20.39 -2.10 4.30
N GLN A 159 -21.70 -2.20 4.56
CA GLN A 159 -22.45 -3.46 4.56
C GLN A 159 -23.22 -3.67 3.26
N GLN A 160 -22.94 -2.86 2.23
CA GLN A 160 -23.53 -3.04 0.91
C GLN A 160 -23.32 -4.45 0.38
N LYS A 161 -24.25 -4.91 -0.46
CA LYS A 161 -24.12 -6.21 -1.09
C LYS A 161 -22.96 -6.20 -2.09
N ILE A 162 -22.02 -7.13 -1.90
CA ILE A 162 -20.94 -7.40 -2.85
C ILE A 162 -21.35 -8.59 -3.71
N GLU A 163 -21.13 -8.47 -5.01
CA GLU A 163 -21.50 -9.49 -6.00
C GLU A 163 -20.35 -10.46 -6.21
N THR A 164 -20.68 -11.69 -6.53
CA THR A 164 -19.71 -12.73 -6.89
C THR A 164 -19.52 -12.67 -8.40
N VAL A 165 -18.33 -12.27 -8.86
CA VAL A 165 -18.00 -12.07 -10.29
C VAL A 165 -17.27 -13.27 -10.87
N ILE A 166 -16.41 -13.91 -10.07
CA ILE A 166 -15.69 -15.13 -10.44
C ILE A 166 -16.25 -16.33 -9.67
N SER A 167 -16.04 -17.55 -10.18
CA SER A 167 -16.53 -18.76 -9.50
C SER A 167 -15.81 -19.01 -8.18
N ASP A 168 -16.46 -19.68 -7.22
CA ASP A 168 -15.87 -20.05 -5.93
C ASP A 168 -14.61 -20.94 -6.06
N GLU A 169 -14.43 -21.59 -7.21
CA GLU A 169 -13.25 -22.41 -7.52
C GLU A 169 -12.08 -21.59 -8.12
N GLU A 170 -12.35 -20.37 -8.58
CA GLU A 170 -11.37 -19.48 -9.19
C GLU A 170 -10.69 -18.61 -8.13
N VAL A 171 -9.39 -18.36 -8.31
CA VAL A 171 -8.61 -17.55 -7.37
C VAL A 171 -7.77 -16.53 -8.13
N ILE A 172 -7.84 -15.27 -7.70
CA ILE A 172 -7.07 -14.19 -8.28
C ILE A 172 -5.58 -14.41 -7.98
N LYS A 173 -4.78 -14.57 -9.03
CA LYS A 173 -3.32 -14.76 -8.95
C LYS A 173 -2.56 -13.47 -9.17
N TRP A 174 -3.08 -12.57 -9.98
CA TRP A 174 -2.40 -11.34 -10.33
C TRP A 174 -3.37 -10.20 -10.56
N THR A 175 -2.91 -8.98 -10.26
CA THR A 175 -3.71 -7.75 -10.43
C THR A 175 -2.83 -6.62 -10.92
N LYS A 176 -3.39 -5.74 -11.74
CA LYS A 176 -2.78 -4.47 -12.14
C LYS A 176 -3.83 -3.39 -12.31
N PHE A 177 -3.57 -2.25 -11.70
CA PHE A 177 -4.41 -1.06 -11.76
C PHE A 177 -3.64 0.10 -12.38
N PHE A 178 -4.21 0.74 -13.40
CA PHE A 178 -3.59 1.83 -14.12
C PHE A 178 -4.63 2.73 -14.80
N VAL A 179 -4.24 3.93 -15.22
CA VAL A 179 -5.14 4.88 -15.88
C VAL A 179 -4.80 4.97 -17.36
N VAL A 180 -5.79 4.75 -18.22
CA VAL A 180 -5.66 4.86 -19.69
C VAL A 180 -6.62 5.92 -20.19
N PHE A 181 -6.11 6.97 -20.86
CA PHE A 181 -6.94 8.09 -21.37
C PHE A 181 -7.90 8.67 -20.32
N ARG A 182 -7.44 8.84 -19.06
CA ARG A 182 -8.24 9.29 -17.89
C ARG A 182 -9.31 8.31 -17.40
N HIS A 183 -9.29 7.06 -17.86
CA HIS A 183 -10.18 6.01 -17.38
C HIS A 183 -9.39 5.04 -16.51
N PRO A 184 -9.81 4.79 -15.26
CA PRO A 184 -9.21 3.75 -14.43
C PRO A 184 -9.51 2.37 -15.02
N VAL A 185 -8.48 1.54 -15.18
CA VAL A 185 -8.56 0.17 -15.69
C VAL A 185 -7.92 -0.76 -14.67
N LEU A 186 -8.69 -1.76 -14.23
CA LEU A 186 -8.23 -2.85 -13.39
C LEU A 186 -8.27 -4.15 -14.18
N ILE A 187 -7.15 -4.85 -14.23
CA ILE A 187 -7.02 -6.18 -14.81
C ILE A 187 -6.62 -7.15 -13.71
N PHE A 188 -7.26 -8.30 -13.66
CA PHE A 188 -6.87 -9.40 -12.79
C PHE A 188 -6.98 -10.74 -13.53
N ILE A 189 -6.11 -11.69 -13.15
CA ILE A 189 -6.01 -13.05 -13.71
C ILE A 189 -6.00 -14.04 -12.55
#